data_AF-A0A5C3MMH9-F1
#
_entry.id   AF-A0A5C3MMH9-F1
#
_cell.length_a   1.000
_cell.length_b   1.000
_cell.length_c   1.000
_cell.angle_alpha   90.00
_cell.angle_beta   90.00
_cell.angle_gamma   90.00
#
_symmetry.space_group_name_H-M   'P 1'
#
loop_
_entity.id
_entity.type
_entity.pdbx_description
1 polymer ?
#
loop_
_entity_poly.entity_id
_entity_poly.type
_entity_poly.pdbx_seq_one_letter_code
_entity_poly.pdbx_strand_id
1 'polypeptide(L)' 'GVKSSQGVFKLQRVWIKMDLTTREEQELFEGFFSLSVSYHDEYKGGDLDRPQKQKFGLPFWAIRAAKDVDGKEIGLVPL' A
#
# COMPACT_ATOMS: atom_id res chain seq x y z
N GLY A 1 5.87 -4.29 21.64
CA GLY A 1 5.65 -5.67 21.19
C GLY A 1 4.29 -5.75 20.55
N VAL A 2 4.24 -6.04 19.24
CA VAL A 2 2.98 -6.22 18.49
C VAL A 2 2.42 -7.60 18.81
N LYS A 3 1.17 -7.68 19.26
CA LYS A 3 0.46 -8.92 19.56
C LYS A 3 -0.19 -9.51 18.32
N SER A 4 -0.82 -8.66 17.52
CA SER A 4 -1.46 -9.07 16.27
C SER A 4 -1.63 -7.90 15.33
N SER A 5 -1.58 -8.16 14.04
CA SER A 5 -1.90 -7.19 13.00
C SER A 5 -2.87 -7.80 12.00
N GLN A 6 -3.84 -7.00 11.55
CA GLN A 6 -4.74 -7.36 10.46
C GLN A 6 -4.83 -6.17 9.50
N GLY A 7 -4.78 -6.44 8.21
CA GLY A 7 -4.91 -5.40 7.19
C GLY A 7 -5.85 -5.79 6.07
N VAL A 8 -6.26 -4.77 5.33
CA VAL A 8 -7.01 -4.91 4.08
C VAL A 8 -6.29 -4.05 3.05
N PHE A 9 -5.97 -4.65 1.91
CA PHE A 9 -5.47 -3.96 0.73
C PHE A 9 -6.45 -4.20 -0.41
N LYS A 10 -6.97 -3.11 -0.99
CA LYS A 10 -7.89 -3.13 -2.13
C LYS A 10 -7.33 -2.23 -3.21
N LEU A 11 -7.46 -2.68 -4.45
CA LEU A 11 -7.00 -1.97 -5.64
C LEU A 11 -8.02 -2.20 -6.76
N GLN A 12 -8.38 -1.14 -7.47
CA GLN A 12 -9.26 -1.19 -8.62
C GLN A 12 -8.65 -0.38 -9.77
N ARG A 13 -8.68 -0.95 -10.98
CA ARG A 13 -8.30 -0.25 -12.20
C ARG A 13 -9.39 0.74 -12.60
N VAL A 14 -9.04 2.01 -12.76
CA VAL A 14 -10.02 3.07 -13.08
C VAL A 14 -9.85 3.66 -14.47
N TRP A 15 -8.67 3.52 -15.08
CA TRP A 15 -8.38 4.09 -16.38
C TRP A 15 -7.28 3.31 -17.10
N ILE A 16 -7.40 3.27 -18.42
CA ILE A 16 -6.47 2.59 -19.33
C ILE A 16 -6.30 3.44 -20.58
N LYS A 17 -5.07 3.59 -21.07
CA LYS A 17 -4.77 4.20 -22.35
C LYS A 17 -3.57 3.53 -23.00
N MET A 18 -3.64 3.32 -24.30
CA MET A 18 -2.47 2.96 -25.10
C MET A 18 -1.67 4.21 -25.44
N ASP A 19 -0.39 4.21 -25.12
CA ASP A 19 0.57 5.18 -25.67
C ASP A 19 0.87 4.81 -27.12
N LEU A 20 0.51 5.67 -28.07
CA LEU A 20 0.68 5.37 -29.50
C LEU A 20 2.14 5.48 -29.97
N THR A 21 2.99 6.16 -29.20
CA THR A 21 4.40 6.33 -29.51
C THR A 21 5.21 5.12 -29.01
N THR A 22 4.95 4.66 -27.78
CA THR A 22 5.67 3.51 -27.20
C THR A 22 4.96 2.17 -27.45
N ARG A 23 3.68 2.20 -27.86
CA ARG A 23 2.77 1.04 -27.92
C ARG A 23 2.57 0.34 -26.58
N GLU A 24 2.78 1.05 -25.48
CA GLU A 24 2.59 0.51 -24.13
C GLU A 24 1.22 0.87 -23.57
N GLU A 25 0.65 -0.06 -22.79
CA GLU A 25 -0.58 0.18 -22.04
C GLU A 25 -0.27 0.89 -20.72
N GLN A 26 -0.81 2.09 -20.56
CA GLN A 26 -0.79 2.86 -19.32
C GLN A 26 -2.07 2.61 -18.54
N GLU A 27 -1.93 2.20 -17.29
CA GLU A 27 -3.05 1.89 -16.39
C GLU A 27 -2.96 2.77 -15.13
N LEU A 28 -4.10 3.31 -14.69
CA LEU A 28 -4.25 3.99 -13.40
C LEU A 28 -5.17 3.17 -12.49
N PHE A 29 -4.76 3.04 -11.25
CA PHE A 29 -5.47 2.33 -10.21
C PHE A 29 -5.77 3.26 -9.04
N GLU A 30 -6.99 3.14 -8.51
CA GLU A 30 -7.34 3.66 -7.19
C GLU A 30 -7.24 2.54 -6.17
N GLY A 31 -6.74 2.84 -4.98
CA GLY A 31 -6.53 1.85 -3.96
C GLY A 31 -6.78 2.38 -2.56
N PHE A 32 -6.95 1.42 -1.65
CA PHE A 32 -7.12 1.65 -0.24
C PHE A 32 -6.33 0.63 0.54
N PHE A 33 -5.52 1.12 1.46
CA PHE A 33 -4.82 0.32 2.44
C PHE A 33 -5.34 0.62 3.84
N SER A 34 -5.53 -0.42 4.65
CA SER A 34 -5.72 -0.28 6.09
C SER A 34 -4.93 -1.32 6.86
N LEU A 35 -4.44 -0.93 8.02
CA LEU A 35 -3.72 -1.77 8.96
C LEU A 35 -4.22 -1.49 10.37
N SER A 36 -4.63 -2.54 11.07
CA SER A 36 -4.96 -2.51 12.49
C SER A 36 -3.90 -3.28 13.26
N VAL A 37 -3.26 -2.62 14.22
CA VAL A 37 -2.20 -3.19 15.07
C VAL A 37 -2.70 -3.24 16.51
N SER A 38 -2.59 -4.41 17.13
CA SER A 38 -2.82 -4.60 18.57
C SER A 38 -1.48 -4.86 19.23
N TYR A 39 -1.18 -4.16 20.32
CA TYR A 39 0.05 -4.33 21.09
C TYR A 39 -0.16 -5.21 22.31
N HIS A 40 0.91 -5.83 22.80
CA HIS A 40 0.90 -6.57 24.06
C HIS A 40 0.68 -5.63 25.25
N ASP A 41 0.08 -6.20 26.30
CA ASP A 41 -0.34 -5.49 27.49
C ASP A 41 0.81 -4.78 28.22
N GLU A 42 2.02 -5.32 28.13
CA GLU A 42 3.25 -4.74 28.68
C GLU A 42 3.64 -3.38 28.06
N TYR A 43 3.11 -3.07 26.87
CA TYR A 43 3.31 -1.79 26.19
C TYR A 43 2.15 -0.81 26.44
N LYS A 44 1.17 -1.19 27.27
CA LYS A 44 0.14 -0.31 27.83
C LYS A 44 0.78 0.46 28.98
N GLY A 45 1.65 1.42 28.68
CA GLY A 45 2.22 2.27 29.72
C GLY A 45 1.12 3.04 30.44
N GLY A 46 0.72 2.57 31.63
CA GLY A 46 -0.03 3.20 32.74
C GLY A 46 -1.35 3.96 32.48
N ASP A 47 -1.60 4.41 31.26
CA ASP A 47 -2.68 5.30 30.87
C ASP A 47 -3.83 4.46 30.32
N LEU A 48 -4.93 4.46 31.07
CA LEU A 48 -6.20 3.80 30.71
C LEU A 48 -6.81 4.32 29.40
N ASP A 49 -6.33 5.46 28.89
CA ASP A 49 -6.83 6.13 27.67
C ASP A 49 -6.11 5.77 26.37
N ARG A 50 -5.06 4.92 26.39
CA ARG A 50 -4.41 4.50 25.14
C ARG A 50 -5.24 3.44 24.41
N PRO A 51 -5.60 3.66 23.14
CA PRO A 51 -6.40 2.68 22.40
C PRO A 51 -5.62 1.37 22.24
N GLN A 52 -6.23 0.27 22.69
CA GLN A 52 -5.68 -1.09 22.59
C GLN A 52 -5.38 -1.53 21.14
N LYS A 53 -6.01 -0.85 20.17
CA LYS A 53 -5.87 -1.07 18.73
C LYS A 53 -5.59 0.24 18.04
N GLN A 54 -4.47 0.32 17.34
CA GLN A 54 -4.13 1.44 16.48
C GLN A 54 -4.54 1.11 15.05
N LYS A 55 -5.27 2.02 14.40
CA LYS A 55 -5.69 1.85 13.00
C LYS A 55 -4.98 2.88 12.13
N PHE A 56 -4.47 2.41 11.01
CA PHE A 56 -3.90 3.20 9.93
C PHE A 56 -4.74 2.95 8.68
N GLY A 57 -5.02 4.01 7.92
CA GLY A 57 -5.80 3.91 6.70
C GLY A 57 -5.39 5.01 5.74
N LEU A 58 -5.06 4.64 4.51
CA LEU A 58 -4.59 5.57 3.48
C LEU A 58 -5.20 5.19 2.13
N PRO A 59 -5.98 6.08 1.48
CA PRO A 59 -6.27 5.96 0.06
C PRO A 59 -5.00 6.29 -0.74
N PHE A 60 -4.84 5.68 -1.90
CA PHE A 60 -3.73 5.96 -2.79
C PHE A 60 -4.13 5.82 -4.26
N TRP A 61 -3.35 6.48 -5.11
CA TRP A 61 -3.34 6.25 -6.56
C TRP A 61 -2.08 5.48 -6.91
N ALA A 62 -2.17 4.54 -7.84
CA ALA A 62 -1.03 3.76 -8.31
C ALA A 62 -1.04 3.65 -9.84
N ILE A 63 0.16 3.65 -10.40
CA ILE A 63 0.41 3.35 -11.81
C ILE A 63 1.25 2.08 -11.90
N ARG A 64 1.15 1.35 -13.01
CA ARG A 64 2.02 0.19 -13.25
C ARG A 64 3.48 0.64 -13.30
N ALA A 65 4.39 -0.13 -12.70
CA ALA A 65 5.82 0.16 -12.74
C ALA A 65 6.32 0.21 -14.19
N ALA A 66 7.16 1.21 -14.49
CA ALA A 66 7.86 1.28 -15.77
C ALA A 66 8.83 0.11 -15.90
N LYS A 67 9.02 -0.40 -17.12
CA LYS A 67 9.96 -1.48 -17.40
C LYS A 67 11.10 -0.97 -18.29
N ASP A 68 12.28 -1.55 -18.11
CA ASP A 68 13.41 -1.31 -19.02
C ASP A 68 13.27 -2.14 -20.31
N VAL A 69 14.26 -2.00 -21.20
CA VAL A 69 14.31 -2.70 -22.50
C VAL A 69 14.37 -4.22 -22.37
N ASP A 70 14.78 -4.74 -21.20
CA ASP A 70 14.85 -6.18 -20.90
C ASP A 70 13.57 -6.66 -20.17
N GLY A 71 12.59 -5.77 -19.98
CA GLY A 71 11.31 -6.06 -19.33
C GLY A 71 11.37 -6.06 -17.80
N LYS A 72 12.47 -5.59 -17.20
CA LYS A 72 12.66 -5.51 -15.75
C LYS A 72 12.06 -4.22 -15.21
N GLU A 73 11.38 -4.32 -14.07
CA GLU A 73 10.76 -3.16 -13.42
C GLU A 73 11.82 -2.15 -12.92
N ILE A 74 11.63 -0.88 -13.27
CA ILE A 74 12.49 0.24 -12.92
C ILE A 74 12.03 0.81 -11.57
N GLY A 75 12.97 1.10 -10.66
CA GLY A 75 12.70 1.84 -9.42
C GLY A 75 12.31 1.01 -8.19
N LEU A 76 12.33 -0.32 -8.27
CA LEU A 76 12.06 -1.23 -7.13
C LEU A 76 13.31 -1.73 -6.40
N VAL A 77 14.49 -1.16 -6.68
CA VAL A 77 15.70 -1.45 -5.90
C VAL A 77 15.63 -0.71 -4.57
N PRO A 78 15.83 -1.39 -3.42
CA PRO A 78 16.09 -0.72 -2.16
C PRO A 78 17.26 0.25 -2.34
N LEU A 79 17.13 1.47 -1.82
CA LEU A 79 18.28 2.36 -1.59
C LEU A 79 19.18 1.77 -0.52
#